data_AF-A0A450ZXQ0-F1
#
_entry.id   AF-A0A450ZXQ0-F1
#
_cell.length_a   1.000
_cell.length_b   1.000
_cell.length_c   1.000
_cell.angle_alpha   90.00
_cell.angle_beta   90.00
_cell.angle_gamma   90.00
#
_symmetry.space_group_name_H-M   'P 1'
#
loop_
_entity.id
_entity.type
_entity.pdbx_description
1 polymer ?
#
loop_
_entity_poly.entity_id
_entity_poly.type
_entity_poly.pdbx_seq_one_letter_code
_entity_poly.pdbx_strand_id
1 'polypeptide(L)' 'MAHTNGIESVWAVLKRGYNGVYHHMSKKHLNRYVDEFSFRLNDGNVKIHTMDRIDSLFSNAIGKRLTYKDLIH' A
#
# COMPACT_ATOMS: atom_id res chain seq x y z
N MET A 1 -17.86 -7.55 22.79
CA MET A 1 -17.23 -6.22 22.62
C MET A 1 -16.48 -6.22 21.30
N ALA A 2 -16.81 -5.32 20.39
CA ALA A 2 -16.07 -5.11 19.15
C ALA A 2 -15.17 -3.88 19.31
N HIS A 3 -13.90 -3.96 18.89
CA HIS A 3 -12.95 -2.84 18.94
C HIS A 3 -12.66 -2.33 17.53
N THR A 4 -12.69 -1.00 17.34
CA THR A 4 -12.39 -0.29 16.08
C THR A 4 -10.93 0.15 15.99
N ASN A 5 -10.13 -0.06 17.03
CA ASN A 5 -8.74 0.39 17.12
C ASN A 5 -7.86 -0.06 15.94
N GLY A 6 -8.13 -1.25 15.39
CA GLY A 6 -7.41 -1.75 14.22
C GLY A 6 -7.62 -0.87 12.99
N ILE A 7 -8.88 -0.61 12.63
CA ILE A 7 -9.21 0.20 11.45
C ILE A 7 -8.80 1.67 11.63
N GLU A 8 -8.91 2.22 12.84
CA GLU A 8 -8.43 3.56 13.15
C GLU A 8 -6.91 3.70 12.96
N SER A 9 -6.14 2.68 13.37
CA SER A 9 -4.69 2.64 13.17
C SER A 9 -4.32 2.63 11.69
N VAL A 10 -5.03 1.85 10.87
CA VAL A 10 -4.86 1.83 9.40
C VAL A 10 -5.02 3.24 8.82
N TRP A 11 -6.11 3.93 9.17
CA TRP A 11 -6.37 5.29 8.68
C TRP A 11 -5.35 6.31 9.18
N ALA A 12 -4.83 6.15 10.40
CA ALA A 12 -3.79 7.02 10.93
C ALA A 12 -2.49 6.92 10.11
N VAL A 13 -2.08 5.69 9.73
CA VAL A 13 -0.90 5.46 8.89
C VAL A 13 -1.10 6.01 7.48
N LEU A 14 -2.26 5.74 6.86
CA LEU A 14 -2.56 6.24 5.50
C LEU A 14 -2.49 7.76 5.41
N LYS A 15 -3.09 8.47 6.38
CA LYS A 15 -3.07 9.95 6.43
C LYS A 15 -1.66 10.51 6.60
N ARG A 16 -0.81 9.88 7.42
CA ARG A 16 0.61 10.26 7.53
C ARG A 16 1.35 10.04 6.22
N GLY A 17 1.06 8.94 5.53
CA GLY A 17 1.62 8.64 4.21
C GLY A 17 1.22 9.66 3.14
N TYR A 18 -0.04 10.09 3.13
CA TYR A 18 -0.51 11.16 2.25
C TYR A 18 0.27 12.45 2.44
N ASN A 19 0.40 12.91 3.69
CA ASN A 19 1.09 14.17 3.98
C ASN A 19 2.61 14.10 3.80
N GLY A 20 3.24 12.96 4.13
CA GLY A 20 4.70 12.85 4.22
C GLY A 20 5.39 12.15 3.04
N VAL A 21 4.75 11.17 2.40
CA VAL A 21 5.38 10.37 1.33
C VAL A 21 4.95 10.85 -0.05
N TYR A 22 3.64 10.99 -0.26
CA TYR A 22 3.12 11.23 -1.61
C TYR A 22 2.86 12.71 -1.90
N HIS A 23 2.62 13.54 -0.88
CA HIS A 23 2.25 14.96 -0.93
C HIS A 23 0.98 15.29 -1.76
N HIS A 24 0.65 14.47 -2.76
CA HIS A 24 -0.54 14.50 -3.58
C HIS A 24 -0.91 13.05 -4.00
N MET A 25 -2.18 12.68 -3.81
CA MET A 25 -2.75 11.43 -4.34
C MET A 25 -3.89 11.77 -5.29
N SER A 26 -3.80 11.30 -6.53
CA SER A 26 -4.90 11.44 -7.48
C SER A 26 -6.04 10.50 -7.09
N LYS A 27 -7.27 11.01 -7.02
CA LYS A 27 -8.48 10.21 -6.75
C LYS A 27 -8.62 9.03 -7.71
N LYS A 28 -8.20 9.20 -8.97
CA LYS A 28 -8.25 8.18 -10.02
C LYS A 28 -7.42 6.93 -9.69
N HIS A 29 -6.33 7.09 -8.94
CA HIS A 29 -5.40 6.01 -8.60
C HIS A 29 -5.45 5.67 -7.11
N LEU A 30 -6.48 6.13 -6.38
CA LEU A 30 -6.57 5.98 -4.94
C LEU A 30 -6.47 4.52 -4.49
N ASN A 31 -7.08 3.61 -5.26
CA ASN A 31 -7.01 2.17 -5.03
C ASN A 31 -5.56 1.66 -4.98
N ARG A 32 -4.68 2.12 -5.89
CA ARG A 32 -3.28 1.69 -5.93
C ARG A 32 -2.51 2.09 -4.68
N TYR A 33 -2.79 3.28 -4.14
CA TYR A 33 -2.20 3.71 -2.86
C TYR A 33 -2.72 2.85 -1.71
N VAL A 34 -4.03 2.61 -1.65
CA VAL A 34 -4.64 1.78 -0.59
C VAL A 34 -4.10 0.35 -0.63
N ASP A 35 -3.99 -0.25 -1.82
CA ASP A 35 -3.44 -1.60 -2.02
C ASP A 35 -2.01 -1.70 -1.52
N GLU A 36 -1.20 -0.68 -1.76
CA GLU A 36 0.18 -0.62 -1.31
C GLU A 36 0.28 -0.51 0.23
N PHE A 37 -0.58 0.29 0.88
CA PHE A 37 -0.64 0.34 2.35
C PHE A 37 -1.17 -0.97 2.95
N SER A 38 -2.10 -1.63 2.27
CA SER A 38 -2.58 -2.96 2.64
C SER A 38 -1.46 -3.98 2.59
N PHE A 39 -0.66 -3.98 1.52
CA PHE A 39 0.53 -4.83 1.41
C PHE A 39 1.51 -4.54 2.56
N ARG A 40 1.84 -3.26 2.82
CA ARG A 40 2.78 -2.88 3.91
C ARG A 40 2.37 -3.40 5.29
N LEU A 41 1.07 -3.43 5.59
CA LEU A 41 0.54 -3.89 6.88
C LEU A 41 0.40 -5.42 6.97
N ASN A 42 0.31 -6.09 5.83
CA ASN A 42 0.17 -7.54 5.71
C ASN A 42 1.49 -8.20 5.26
N ASP A 43 1.59 -8.62 4.00
CA ASP A 43 2.73 -9.38 3.46
C ASP A 43 4.07 -8.61 3.46
N GLY A 44 3.99 -7.27 3.51
CA GLY A 44 5.12 -6.35 3.62
C GLY A 44 5.62 -6.13 5.06
N ASN A 45 5.01 -6.78 6.06
CA ASN A 45 5.32 -6.57 7.46
C ASN A 45 6.78 -6.95 7.78
N VAL A 46 7.49 -6.07 8.47
CA VAL A 46 8.89 -6.26 8.90
C VAL A 46 9.11 -7.45 9.84
N LYS A 47 8.04 -7.99 10.42
CA LYS A 47 8.08 -9.22 11.23
C LYS A 47 8.25 -10.48 10.36
N ILE A 48 7.94 -10.41 9.08
CA ILE A 48 8.16 -11.49 8.11
C ILE A 48 9.64 -11.46 7.71
N HIS A 49 10.23 -12.65 7.54
CA HIS A 49 11.62 -12.77 7.14
C HIS A 49 11.87 -12.05 5.80
N THR A 50 13.03 -11.41 5.70
CA THR A 50 13.29 -10.43 4.62
C THR A 50 13.17 -11.06 3.23
N MET A 51 13.66 -12.30 3.04
CA MET A 51 13.58 -12.96 1.75
C MET A 51 12.14 -13.31 1.37
N ASP A 52 11.31 -13.74 2.33
CA ASP A 52 9.91 -14.10 2.08
C ASP A 52 9.08 -12.87 1.72
N ARG A 53 9.40 -11.73 2.35
CA ARG A 53 8.78 -10.44 2.01
C ARG A 53 9.21 -9.93 0.63
N ILE A 54 10.46 -10.13 0.26
CA ILE A 54 10.94 -9.77 -1.08
C ILE A 54 10.26 -10.65 -2.12
N ASP A 55 10.13 -11.94 -1.86
CA ASP A 55 9.43 -12.88 -2.73
C ASP A 55 7.94 -12.53 -2.89
N SER A 56 7.25 -12.18 -1.80
CA SER A 56 5.86 -11.73 -1.84
C SER A 56 5.69 -10.43 -2.63
N LEU A 57 6.64 -9.50 -2.52
CA LEU A 57 6.65 -8.26 -3.30
C LEU A 57 6.77 -8.56 -4.80
N PHE A 58 7.74 -9.39 -5.19
CA PHE A 58 7.95 -9.73 -6.60
C PHE A 58 6.77 -10.50 -7.19
N SER A 59 6.28 -11.50 -6.47
CA SER A 59 5.10 -12.28 -6.85
C SER A 59 3.88 -11.38 -7.10
N ASN A 60 3.69 -10.37 -6.25
CA ASN A 60 2.60 -9.40 -6.40
C ASN A 60 2.84 -8.35 -7.49
N ALA A 61 4.07 -8.15 -7.95
CA ALA A 61 4.44 -7.17 -8.97
C ALA A 61 4.39 -7.74 -10.41
N ILE A 62 4.53 -9.06 -10.57
CA ILE A 62 4.50 -9.71 -11.88
C ILE A 62 3.17 -9.40 -12.61
N GLY A 63 3.27 -9.01 -13.89
CA GLY A 63 2.13 -8.66 -14.72
C GLY A 63 1.52 -7.28 -14.47
N LYS A 64 1.92 -6.55 -13.42
CA LYS A 64 1.38 -5.23 -13.06
C LYS A 64 2.22 -4.06 -13.60
N ARG A 65 2.65 -4.15 -14.86
CA ARG A 65 3.45 -3.08 -15.50
C ARG A 65 2.59 -1.82 -15.68
N LEU A 66 3.05 -0.70 -15.15
CA LEU A 66 2.40 0.61 -15.31
C LEU A 66 3.16 1.47 -16.33
N THR A 67 2.51 1.83 -17.43
CA THR A 67 3.08 2.79 -18.38
C THR A 67 2.60 4.22 -18.09
N TYR A 68 3.33 5.22 -18.59
CA TYR A 68 2.90 6.62 -18.45
C TYR A 68 1.53 6.88 -19.10
N LYS A 69 1.27 6.24 -20.26
CA LYS A 69 -0.02 6.32 -20.95
C LYS A 69 -1.18 5.82 -20.06
N ASP A 70 -0.97 4.71 -19.36
CA ASP A 70 -1.97 4.12 -18.45
C ASP A 70 -2.09 4.88 -17.12
N LEU A 71 -1.12 5.73 -16.78
CA LEU A 71 -1.18 6.59 -15.60
C LEU A 71 -2.00 7.86 -15.89
N ILE A 72 -1.86 8.45 -17.08
CA ILE A 72 -2.55 9.69 -17.42
C ILE A 72 -4.02 9.46 -17.84
N HIS A 73 -4.33 8.37 -18.55
CA HIS A 73 -5.67 8.01 -19.03
C HIS A 73 -6.51 7.27 -18.01
#